data_AF-A0A653X528-F1
#
_entry.id   AF-A0A653X528-F1
#
_cell.length_a   1.000
_cell.length_b   1.000
_cell.length_c   1.000
_cell.angle_alpha   90.00
_cell.angle_beta   90.00
_cell.angle_gamma   90.00
#
_symmetry.space_group_name_H-M   'P 1'
#
loop_
_entity.id
_entity.type
_entity.pdbx_description
1 polymer ?
#
loop_
_entity_poly.entity_id
_entity_poly.type
_entity_poly.pdbx_seq_one_letter_code
_entity_poly.pdbx_strand_id
1 'polypeptide(L)'
;MILGRLRDGRVVAVLLVVALAVVVLLNQFAPTRSAFSARVTNSTNTAATAPYFTCTGAVGADTANALFAYRLTEASGSKTATDWSGRGSNGTYQGTMTATTPSPNACPRDSGSAYALNGSTSYVSTPRSVANPTTFSEEVWFRTTVAGGMLIGFGSSQTGASSQHDRKLYLTTTGQLAFGTYTGSATQVLTSPRSYTDGSWHHVVTTMSPTNGMRLSVDGKLVASNAAFTTAENFTGYFRIGYDVVSGWPGASSNPYFTGSMRYAAVYSTELTASQIAAHAAAGS
;
A
#
# COMPACT_ATOMS: atom_id res chain seq x y z
N MET A 1 -61.92 49.12 34.68
CA MET A 1 -61.02 50.30 34.61
C MET A 1 -59.76 49.83 33.91
N ILE A 2 -59.40 50.09 32.65
CA ILE A 2 -59.86 50.98 31.58
C ILE A 2 -59.69 50.18 30.27
N LEU A 3 -60.80 49.71 29.65
CA LEU A 3 -60.81 49.10 28.32
C LEU A 3 -60.95 50.19 27.24
N GLY A 4 -60.08 51.21 27.31
CA GLY A 4 -60.28 52.49 26.61
C GLY A 4 -59.12 53.00 25.76
N ARG A 5 -58.03 52.23 25.58
CA ARG A 5 -56.81 52.71 24.89
C ARG A 5 -56.35 51.89 23.67
N LEU A 6 -57.23 51.05 23.11
CA LEU A 6 -56.97 50.34 21.84
C LEU A 6 -57.67 50.97 20.62
N ARG A 7 -58.02 52.26 20.69
CA ARG A 7 -58.57 53.04 19.57
C ARG A 7 -57.58 54.08 19.01
N ASP A 8 -56.32 54.01 19.41
CA ASP A 8 -55.28 54.82 18.79
C ASP A 8 -54.62 54.00 17.68
N GLY A 9 -54.93 54.34 16.43
CA GLY A 9 -54.44 53.64 15.24
C GLY A 9 -52.91 53.55 15.19
N ARG A 10 -52.20 54.44 15.90
CA ARG A 10 -50.74 54.40 16.02
C ARG A 10 -50.24 53.21 16.84
N VAL A 11 -50.96 52.81 17.90
CA VAL A 11 -50.59 51.66 18.74
C VAL A 11 -50.81 50.35 18.00
N VAL A 12 -51.91 50.25 17.24
CA VAL A 12 -52.19 49.08 16.39
C VAL A 12 -51.17 48.95 15.26
N ALA A 13 -50.78 50.06 14.63
CA ALA A 13 -49.75 50.05 13.59
C ALA A 13 -48.38 49.60 14.13
N VAL A 14 -47.96 50.08 15.31
CA VAL A 14 -46.70 49.66 15.92
C VAL A 14 -46.70 48.17 16.27
N LEU A 15 -47.81 47.65 16.82
CA LEU A 15 -47.94 46.22 17.13
C LEU A 15 -47.88 45.35 15.87
N LEU A 16 -48.49 45.79 14.76
CA LEU A 16 -48.42 45.07 13.48
C LEU A 16 -47.00 45.09 12.89
N VAL A 17 -46.29 46.22 12.99
CA VAL A 17 -44.90 46.31 12.51
C VAL A 17 -43.96 45.43 13.34
N VAL A 18 -44.13 45.40 14.67
CA VAL A 18 -43.34 44.51 15.55
C VAL A 18 -43.67 43.05 15.27
N ALA A 19 -44.95 42.69 15.11
CA ALA A 19 -45.33 41.33 14.76
C ALA A 19 -44.74 40.90 13.41
N LEU A 20 -44.76 41.78 12.41
CA LEU A 20 -44.15 41.53 11.10
C LEU A 20 -42.62 41.38 11.20
N ALA A 21 -41.95 42.23 11.99
CA ALA A 21 -40.51 42.14 12.21
C ALA A 21 -40.12 40.82 12.89
N VAL A 22 -40.91 40.35 13.87
CA VAL A 22 -40.70 39.06 14.53
C VAL A 22 -40.90 37.90 13.57
N VAL A 23 -41.93 37.93 12.73
CA VAL A 23 -42.17 36.90 11.70
C VAL A 23 -41.03 36.87 10.67
N VAL A 24 -40.54 38.04 10.24
CA VAL A 24 -39.41 38.14 9.31
C VAL A 24 -38.11 37.64 9.95
N LEU A 25 -37.84 37.97 11.21
CA LEU A 25 -36.66 37.49 11.94
C LEU A 25 -36.68 35.97 12.17
N LEU A 26 -37.85 35.39 12.45
CA LEU A 26 -37.99 33.94 12.65
C LEU A 26 -37.85 33.15 11.33
N ASN A 27 -38.19 33.74 10.18
CA ASN A 27 -38.03 33.09 8.88
C ASN A 27 -36.63 33.20 8.26
N GLN A 28 -35.75 34.05 8.79
CA GLN A 28 -34.36 34.19 8.29
C GLN A 28 -33.38 33.15 8.87
N PHE A 29 -33.83 32.35 9.85
CA PHE A 29 -33.05 31.28 10.46
C PHE A 29 -33.65 29.89 10.21
N ALA A 30 -34.21 29.64 9.03
CA ALA A 30 -34.34 28.27 8.57
C ALA A 30 -32.93 27.82 8.11
N PRO A 31 -32.18 26.99 8.86
CA PRO A 31 -30.99 26.40 8.29
C PRO A 31 -31.43 25.60 7.07
N THR A 32 -30.93 25.93 5.90
CA THR A 32 -31.01 25.09 4.70
C THR A 32 -30.23 23.82 4.99
N ARG A 33 -30.82 22.89 5.76
CA ARG A 33 -30.34 21.53 5.90
C ARG A 33 -30.76 20.76 4.67
N SER A 34 -30.03 20.97 3.57
CA SER A 34 -30.07 20.04 2.45
C SER A 34 -29.32 18.78 2.86
N ALA A 35 -30.03 17.84 3.49
CA ALA A 35 -29.58 16.47 3.62
C ALA A 35 -30.11 15.70 2.41
N PHE A 36 -29.28 15.53 1.38
CA PHE A 36 -29.56 14.55 0.35
C PHE A 36 -29.23 13.16 0.92
N SER A 37 -30.22 12.43 1.43
CA SER A 37 -30.08 10.99 1.63
C SER A 37 -30.59 10.27 0.38
N ALA A 38 -29.74 10.13 -0.63
CA ALA A 38 -30.02 9.23 -1.73
C ALA A 38 -29.66 7.80 -1.30
N ARG A 39 -30.64 6.90 -1.29
CA ARG A 39 -30.38 5.46 -1.13
C ARG A 39 -30.23 4.85 -2.52
N VAL A 40 -29.00 4.64 -2.97
CA VAL A 40 -28.74 3.83 -4.15
C VAL A 40 -28.77 2.35 -3.71
N THR A 41 -29.92 1.70 -3.85
CA THR A 41 -29.99 0.24 -3.77
C THR A 41 -29.56 -0.33 -5.12
N ASN A 42 -28.28 -0.65 -5.25
CA ASN A 42 -27.83 -1.53 -6.31
C ASN A 42 -27.58 -2.92 -5.73
N SER A 43 -28.40 -3.91 -6.09
CA SER A 43 -28.21 -5.30 -5.64
C SER A 43 -26.99 -5.98 -6.26
N THR A 44 -26.28 -5.32 -7.19
CA THR A 44 -25.01 -5.79 -7.76
C THR A 44 -23.77 -5.07 -7.21
N ASN A 45 -23.92 -3.91 -6.54
CA ASN A 45 -22.80 -3.15 -5.98
C ASN A 45 -23.00 -2.89 -4.49
N THR A 46 -22.01 -3.25 -3.67
CA THR A 46 -21.94 -2.86 -2.26
C THR A 46 -21.19 -1.53 -2.11
N ALA A 47 -21.84 -0.51 -1.57
CA ALA A 47 -21.15 0.69 -1.08
C ALA A 47 -20.73 0.44 0.38
N ALA A 48 -19.44 0.60 0.66
CA ALA A 48 -18.89 0.52 2.01
C ALA A 48 -17.92 1.69 2.24
N THR A 49 -17.79 2.12 3.49
CA THR A 49 -16.72 3.06 3.87
C THR A 49 -15.40 2.31 3.84
N ALA A 50 -14.48 2.72 2.96
CA ALA A 50 -13.10 2.26 3.06
C ALA A 50 -12.51 2.78 4.38
N PRO A 51 -11.84 1.94 5.19
CA PRO A 51 -11.30 2.36 6.47
C PRO A 51 -10.22 3.45 6.31
N TYR A 52 -9.57 3.49 5.14
CA TYR A 52 -8.51 4.46 4.83
C TYR A 52 -8.71 5.06 3.44
N PHE A 53 -8.47 6.36 3.33
CA PHE A 53 -8.53 7.10 2.07
C PHE A 53 -7.18 7.13 1.33
N THR A 54 -6.06 7.03 2.05
CA THR A 54 -4.71 7.12 1.50
C THR A 54 -3.89 5.89 1.85
N CYS A 55 -2.92 5.53 1.01
CA CYS A 55 -1.94 4.49 1.34
C CYS A 55 -1.13 4.87 2.58
N THR A 56 -0.81 6.16 2.76
CA THR A 56 -0.18 6.63 4.00
C THR A 56 -1.07 6.33 5.22
N GLY A 57 -2.39 6.47 5.12
CA GLY A 57 -3.31 6.14 6.21
C GLY A 57 -3.37 4.64 6.48
N ALA A 58 -3.50 3.84 5.41
CA ALA A 58 -3.64 2.39 5.51
C ALA A 58 -2.38 1.73 6.06
N VAL A 59 -1.25 1.89 5.38
CA VAL A 59 0.05 1.37 5.83
C VAL A 59 0.42 1.95 7.20
N GLY A 60 0.05 3.21 7.45
CA GLY A 60 0.33 3.94 8.69
C GLY A 60 -0.26 3.25 9.91
N ALA A 61 -1.45 2.69 9.78
CA ALA A 61 -2.14 1.97 10.85
C ALA A 61 -1.38 0.71 11.31
N ASP A 62 -0.57 0.13 10.43
CA ASP A 62 0.14 -1.13 10.68
C ASP A 62 1.66 -0.96 10.88
N THR A 63 2.18 0.27 10.85
CA THR A 63 3.61 0.60 11.03
C THR A 63 4.19 0.14 12.37
N ALA A 64 3.35 -0.08 13.39
CA ALA A 64 3.79 -0.62 14.67
C ALA A 64 4.50 -1.99 14.52
N ASN A 65 4.15 -2.78 13.50
CA ASN A 65 4.79 -4.06 13.21
C ASN A 65 5.76 -3.99 12.00
N ALA A 66 5.94 -2.81 11.40
CA ALA A 66 6.85 -2.64 10.28
C ALA A 66 8.32 -2.67 10.76
N LEU A 67 9.17 -3.36 10.01
CA LEU A 67 10.63 -3.25 10.09
C LEU A 67 11.12 -1.96 9.43
N PHE A 68 10.45 -1.59 8.33
CA PHE A 68 10.58 -0.33 7.61
C PHE A 68 9.34 -0.14 6.72
N ALA A 69 9.07 1.12 6.35
CA ALA A 69 8.12 1.46 5.29
C ALA A 69 8.68 2.62 4.47
N TYR A 70 8.74 2.47 3.14
CA TYR A 70 9.26 3.46 2.21
C TYR A 70 8.16 3.88 1.23
N ARG A 71 7.86 5.18 1.13
CA ARG A 71 6.91 5.66 0.13
C ARG A 71 7.44 5.55 -1.29
N LEU A 72 8.77 5.62 -1.45
CA LEU A 72 9.48 5.64 -2.74
C LEU A 72 9.05 6.83 -3.63
N THR A 73 8.88 7.99 -3.00
CA THR A 73 8.35 9.24 -3.60
C THR A 73 9.39 10.37 -3.62
N GLU A 74 10.64 10.07 -3.28
CA GLU A 74 11.71 11.07 -3.22
C GLU A 74 12.05 11.63 -4.62
N ALA A 75 12.75 12.76 -4.67
CA ALA A 75 13.15 13.39 -5.94
C ALA A 75 14.29 12.62 -6.62
N SER A 76 14.37 12.70 -7.96
CA SER A 76 15.48 12.12 -8.73
C SER A 76 16.84 12.52 -8.15
N GLY A 77 17.78 11.57 -8.11
CA GLY A 77 19.12 11.77 -7.53
C GLY A 77 19.21 11.62 -6.01
N SER A 78 18.07 11.50 -5.30
CA SER A 78 18.06 11.19 -3.87
C SER A 78 18.84 9.91 -3.57
N LYS A 79 19.53 9.88 -2.42
CA LYS A 79 20.32 8.73 -1.98
C LYS A 79 19.64 7.91 -0.89
N THR A 80 18.61 8.45 -0.27
CA THR A 80 17.93 7.86 0.88
C THR A 80 16.49 7.56 0.54
N ALA A 81 16.07 6.31 0.75
CA ALA A 81 14.67 5.93 0.83
C ALA A 81 14.22 6.16 2.27
N THR A 82 13.35 7.15 2.49
CA THR A 82 13.01 7.60 3.84
C THR A 82 12.08 6.59 4.50
N ASP A 83 12.50 6.06 5.65
CA ASP A 83 11.65 5.23 6.50
C ASP A 83 10.63 6.10 7.23
N TRP A 84 9.35 5.89 6.94
CA TRP A 84 8.26 6.60 7.62
C TRP A 84 7.53 5.73 8.65
N SER A 85 7.98 4.50 8.88
CA SER A 85 7.43 3.61 9.92
C SER A 85 7.77 4.05 11.35
N GLY A 86 8.68 5.02 11.52
CA GLY A 86 9.17 5.45 12.83
C GLY A 86 10.29 4.57 13.41
N ARG A 87 10.80 3.58 12.66
CA ARG A 87 11.93 2.73 13.09
C ARG A 87 13.30 3.34 12.86
N GLY A 88 13.37 4.42 12.08
CA GLY A 88 14.63 5.04 11.67
C GLY A 88 15.47 4.13 10.77
N SER A 89 14.82 3.20 10.08
CA SER A 89 15.45 2.21 9.21
C SER A 89 15.59 2.77 7.79
N ASN A 90 16.13 3.98 7.62
CA ASN A 90 16.27 4.61 6.29
C ASN A 90 17.06 3.73 5.32
N GLY A 91 16.46 3.44 4.17
CA GLY A 91 17.11 2.68 3.10
C GLY A 91 18.05 3.54 2.26
N THR A 92 18.89 2.88 1.47
CA THR A 92 19.79 3.54 0.52
C THR A 92 19.39 3.17 -0.90
N TYR A 93 19.19 4.19 -1.74
CA TYR A 93 19.05 4.00 -3.18
C TYR A 93 20.40 3.63 -3.79
N GLN A 94 20.47 2.43 -4.36
CA GLN A 94 21.62 1.94 -5.09
C GLN A 94 21.41 2.24 -6.58
N GLY A 95 22.49 2.61 -7.28
CA GLY A 95 22.38 3.20 -8.61
C GLY A 95 21.80 4.62 -8.58
N THR A 96 21.10 5.00 -9.65
CA THR A 96 20.49 6.33 -9.78
C THR A 96 19.00 6.26 -9.49
N MET A 97 18.57 6.93 -8.42
CA MET A 97 17.15 7.13 -8.15
C MET A 97 16.55 8.02 -9.26
N THR A 98 15.51 7.52 -9.94
CA THR A 98 14.73 8.27 -10.92
C THR A 98 13.28 8.35 -10.46
N ALA A 99 12.78 9.56 -10.21
CA ALA A 99 11.40 9.82 -9.86
C ALA A 99 10.53 9.92 -11.11
N THR A 100 9.40 9.22 -11.13
CA THR A 100 8.40 9.30 -12.20
C THR A 100 7.01 9.56 -11.63
N THR A 101 6.10 10.11 -12.42
CA THR A 101 4.69 10.31 -12.02
C THR A 101 3.77 9.69 -13.08
N PRO A 102 3.69 8.34 -13.12
CA PRO A 102 2.83 7.69 -14.11
C PRO A 102 1.37 8.07 -13.90
N SER A 103 0.58 8.14 -14.97
CA SER A 103 -0.87 8.36 -14.90
C SER A 103 -1.62 7.11 -15.41
N PRO A 104 -2.53 6.51 -14.61
CA PRO A 104 -2.69 6.76 -13.17
C PRO A 104 -1.44 6.32 -12.37
N ASN A 105 -1.28 6.90 -11.17
CA ASN A 105 -0.25 6.50 -10.22
C ASN A 105 -0.87 5.59 -9.14
N ALA A 106 -0.15 4.59 -8.64
CA ALA A 106 -0.58 3.86 -7.43
C ALA A 106 -0.69 4.84 -6.28
N CYS A 107 -1.64 4.65 -5.36
CA CYS A 107 -1.89 5.59 -4.27
C CYS A 107 -2.16 7.02 -4.78
N PRO A 108 -3.13 7.22 -5.68
CA PRO A 108 -3.36 8.50 -6.37
C PRO A 108 -3.80 9.63 -5.44
N ARG A 109 -4.30 9.27 -4.25
CA ARG A 109 -4.73 10.20 -3.19
C ARG A 109 -3.57 10.65 -2.30
N ASP A 110 -2.40 10.02 -2.43
CA ASP A 110 -1.15 10.48 -1.83
C ASP A 110 -0.33 11.25 -2.87
N SER A 111 0.17 12.44 -2.51
CA SER A 111 1.08 13.20 -3.35
C SER A 111 2.43 12.50 -3.55
N GLY A 112 3.12 12.79 -4.64
CA GLY A 112 4.51 12.36 -4.87
C GLY A 112 4.70 11.47 -6.10
N SER A 113 5.96 11.11 -6.33
CA SER A 113 6.41 10.27 -7.44
C SER A 113 6.34 8.78 -7.10
N ALA A 114 6.74 7.96 -8.05
CA ALA A 114 7.17 6.58 -7.88
C ALA A 114 8.68 6.48 -8.21
N TYR A 115 9.33 5.44 -7.71
CA TYR A 115 10.71 5.13 -8.08
C TYR A 115 10.71 4.26 -9.35
N ALA A 116 11.34 4.73 -10.43
CA ALA A 116 11.61 3.93 -11.61
C ALA A 116 12.94 3.17 -11.48
N LEU A 117 12.86 1.84 -11.46
CA LEU A 117 14.01 0.95 -11.45
C LEU A 117 14.36 0.58 -12.90
N ASN A 118 15.65 0.68 -13.22
CA ASN A 118 16.18 0.61 -14.58
C ASN A 118 16.52 -0.81 -15.07
N GLY A 119 16.25 -1.86 -14.29
CA GLY A 119 16.56 -3.24 -14.70
C GLY A 119 18.05 -3.58 -14.76
N SER A 120 18.94 -2.81 -14.13
CA SER A 120 20.38 -3.07 -14.17
C SER A 120 21.17 -2.72 -12.91
N THR A 121 20.98 -1.53 -12.34
CA THR A 121 21.78 -1.06 -11.19
C THR A 121 20.94 -0.47 -10.07
N SER A 122 19.68 -0.16 -10.38
CA SER A 122 18.74 0.51 -9.48
C SER A 122 18.06 -0.49 -8.56
N TYR A 123 18.20 -0.30 -7.25
CA TYR A 123 17.48 -1.05 -6.21
C TYR A 123 17.58 -0.32 -4.86
N VAL A 124 16.95 -0.84 -3.80
CA VAL A 124 17.06 -0.31 -2.43
C VAL A 124 17.69 -1.34 -1.50
N SER A 125 18.73 -0.94 -0.77
CA SER A 125 19.30 -1.71 0.35
C SER A 125 18.78 -1.20 1.68
N THR A 126 18.44 -2.10 2.60
CA THR A 126 18.02 -1.76 3.97
C THR A 126 19.23 -1.67 4.92
N PRO A 127 19.17 -0.83 5.98
CA PRO A 127 20.34 -0.60 6.84
C PRO A 127 20.58 -1.69 7.89
N ARG A 128 19.53 -2.42 8.27
CA ARG A 128 19.55 -3.35 9.41
C ARG A 128 19.40 -4.78 8.95
N SER A 129 20.24 -5.65 9.49
CA SER A 129 20.07 -7.09 9.33
C SER A 129 18.96 -7.61 10.26
N VAL A 130 18.37 -8.72 9.87
CA VAL A 130 17.35 -9.46 10.62
C VAL A 130 17.84 -10.89 10.77
N ALA A 131 17.68 -11.48 11.96
CA ALA A 131 18.04 -12.87 12.17
C ALA A 131 16.87 -13.77 11.76
N ASN A 132 17.00 -14.49 10.63
CA ASN A 132 16.12 -15.56 10.16
C ASN A 132 14.60 -15.29 10.39
N PRO A 133 13.99 -14.29 9.73
CA PRO A 133 12.57 -14.00 9.92
C PRO A 133 11.69 -15.13 9.38
N THR A 134 10.98 -15.84 10.25
CA THR A 134 10.06 -16.95 9.88
C THR A 134 8.59 -16.56 9.94
N THR A 135 8.27 -15.40 10.51
CA THR A 135 6.95 -14.75 10.41
C THR A 135 7.14 -13.33 9.88
N PHE A 136 6.57 -13.04 8.72
CA PHE A 136 6.72 -11.73 8.09
C PHE A 136 5.66 -11.49 7.00
N SER A 137 5.56 -10.24 6.59
CA SER A 137 4.88 -9.85 5.34
C SER A 137 5.76 -8.91 4.53
N GLU A 138 5.76 -9.06 3.21
CA GLU A 138 6.39 -8.13 2.27
C GLU A 138 5.30 -7.49 1.43
N GLU A 139 5.36 -6.17 1.25
CA GLU A 139 4.35 -5.38 0.57
C GLU A 139 5.01 -4.41 -0.41
N VAL A 140 4.47 -4.31 -1.63
CA VAL A 140 4.88 -3.28 -2.58
C VAL A 140 3.78 -2.99 -3.60
N TRP A 141 3.65 -1.73 -4.03
CA TRP A 141 3.00 -1.42 -5.30
C TRP A 141 4.02 -1.41 -6.43
N PHE A 142 3.75 -2.12 -7.52
CA PHE A 142 4.62 -2.15 -8.69
C PHE A 142 3.85 -2.00 -9.99
N ARG A 143 4.54 -1.55 -11.03
CA ARG A 143 4.05 -1.43 -12.41
C ARG A 143 5.16 -1.80 -13.39
N THR A 144 4.90 -2.73 -14.29
CA THR A 144 5.86 -3.12 -15.33
C THR A 144 5.20 -3.77 -16.54
N THR A 145 5.92 -3.74 -17.68
CA THR A 145 5.63 -4.55 -18.88
C THR A 145 6.75 -5.57 -19.16
N VAL A 146 7.74 -5.65 -18.26
CA VAL A 146 8.92 -6.50 -18.42
C VAL A 146 8.79 -7.69 -17.47
N ALA A 147 8.84 -8.90 -18.05
CA ALA A 147 8.91 -10.13 -17.27
C ALA A 147 10.29 -10.31 -16.64
N GLY A 148 10.33 -10.93 -15.46
CA GLY A 148 11.58 -11.11 -14.72
C GLY A 148 11.89 -10.02 -13.70
N GLY A 149 12.88 -10.32 -12.85
CA GLY A 149 13.39 -9.42 -11.82
C GLY A 149 12.74 -9.62 -10.44
N MET A 150 13.50 -9.30 -9.40
CA MET A 150 13.07 -9.43 -8.01
C MET A 150 12.35 -8.16 -7.53
N LEU A 151 11.19 -8.31 -6.89
CA LEU A 151 10.47 -7.22 -6.27
C LEU A 151 10.99 -6.96 -4.86
N ILE A 152 10.86 -7.94 -3.96
CA ILE A 152 11.40 -7.91 -2.60
C ILE A 152 12.03 -9.27 -2.32
N GLY A 153 13.13 -9.29 -1.56
CA GLY A 153 13.75 -10.53 -1.12
C GLY A 153 14.68 -10.34 0.08
N PHE A 154 15.13 -11.46 0.64
CA PHE A 154 16.02 -11.50 1.79
C PHE A 154 17.36 -12.13 1.43
N GLY A 155 18.46 -11.41 1.67
CA GLY A 155 19.81 -11.83 1.23
C GLY A 155 20.88 -11.64 2.31
N SER A 156 21.92 -12.47 2.28
CA SER A 156 23.03 -12.41 3.26
C SER A 156 23.89 -11.15 3.14
N SER A 157 23.84 -10.46 2.00
CA SER A 157 24.61 -9.24 1.73
C SER A 157 23.73 -7.99 1.78
N GLN A 158 24.20 -6.93 2.43
CA GLN A 158 23.49 -5.65 2.45
C GLN A 158 23.45 -4.97 1.07
N THR A 159 24.53 -5.11 0.30
CA THR A 159 24.76 -4.56 -1.05
C THR A 159 25.39 -5.61 -1.96
N GLY A 160 25.24 -5.48 -3.28
CA GLY A 160 25.76 -6.47 -4.23
C GLY A 160 24.95 -7.76 -4.25
N ALA A 161 25.53 -8.83 -4.77
CA ALA A 161 24.90 -10.15 -4.81
C ALA A 161 25.06 -10.88 -3.47
N SER A 162 23.98 -11.49 -3.00
CA SER A 162 24.02 -12.33 -1.80
C SER A 162 24.50 -13.75 -2.10
N SER A 163 25.24 -14.35 -1.16
CA SER A 163 25.66 -15.76 -1.20
C SER A 163 24.56 -16.71 -0.74
N GLN A 164 23.69 -16.25 0.17
CA GLN A 164 22.45 -16.90 0.58
C GLN A 164 21.30 -15.95 0.29
N HIS A 165 20.23 -16.46 -0.30
CA HIS A 165 19.13 -15.64 -0.78
C HIS A 165 17.81 -16.42 -0.71
N ASP A 166 16.81 -15.81 -0.10
CA ASP A 166 15.58 -16.50 0.24
C ASP A 166 14.40 -15.51 0.35
N ARG A 167 13.21 -16.00 0.72
CA ARG A 167 12.01 -15.19 1.03
C ARG A 167 11.75 -14.18 -0.07
N LYS A 168 11.64 -14.66 -1.31
CA LYS A 168 11.68 -13.77 -2.46
C LYS A 168 10.38 -13.72 -3.21
N LEU A 169 9.95 -12.50 -3.47
CA LEU A 169 8.92 -12.15 -4.42
C LEU A 169 9.57 -11.67 -5.71
N TYR A 170 9.29 -12.32 -6.83
CA TYR A 170 9.87 -12.01 -8.13
C TYR A 170 8.85 -12.24 -9.26
N LEU A 171 9.14 -11.68 -10.43
CA LEU A 171 8.41 -12.01 -11.65
C LEU A 171 9.11 -13.17 -12.37
N THR A 172 8.32 -14.14 -12.82
CA THR A 172 8.81 -15.21 -13.69
C THR A 172 9.06 -14.70 -15.11
N THR A 173 9.70 -15.52 -15.94
CA THR A 173 9.85 -15.26 -17.39
C THR A 173 8.53 -15.17 -18.15
N THR A 174 7.44 -15.69 -17.58
CA THR A 174 6.06 -15.58 -18.10
C THR A 174 5.30 -14.38 -17.52
N GLY A 175 5.93 -13.58 -16.66
CA GLY A 175 5.34 -12.40 -16.02
C GLY A 175 4.40 -12.72 -14.84
N GLN A 176 4.32 -13.97 -14.40
CA GLN A 176 3.61 -14.34 -13.17
C GLN A 176 4.41 -13.89 -11.95
N LEU A 177 3.72 -13.58 -10.85
CA LEU A 177 4.37 -13.36 -9.56
C LEU A 177 4.69 -14.72 -8.94
N ALA A 178 5.90 -14.86 -8.43
CA ALA A 178 6.34 -16.02 -7.68
C ALA A 178 6.86 -15.59 -6.30
N PHE A 179 6.38 -16.25 -5.26
CA PHE A 179 6.86 -16.09 -3.89
C PHE A 179 7.49 -17.40 -3.42
N GLY A 180 8.73 -17.35 -2.95
CA GLY A 180 9.52 -18.55 -2.69
C GLY A 180 10.32 -18.54 -1.40
N THR A 181 10.41 -19.70 -0.74
CA THR A 181 11.38 -20.00 0.31
C THR A 181 12.28 -21.20 -0.02
N TYR A 182 13.45 -21.30 0.60
CA TYR A 182 14.38 -22.42 0.44
C TYR A 182 14.56 -23.16 1.76
N THR A 183 14.37 -24.48 1.78
CA THR A 183 14.40 -25.25 3.04
C THR A 183 15.82 -25.64 3.49
N GLY A 184 16.86 -25.21 2.78
CA GLY A 184 18.22 -25.76 2.88
C GLY A 184 18.47 -26.95 1.94
N SER A 185 17.42 -27.51 1.32
CA SER A 185 17.53 -28.64 0.38
C SER A 185 16.62 -28.53 -0.84
N ALA A 186 15.49 -27.82 -0.77
CA ALA A 186 14.56 -27.64 -1.87
C ALA A 186 13.91 -26.26 -1.83
N THR A 187 13.51 -25.76 -3.00
CA THR A 187 12.68 -24.55 -3.12
C THR A 187 11.20 -24.88 -2.92
N GLN A 188 10.50 -24.02 -2.18
CA GLN A 188 9.06 -24.00 -2.01
C GLN A 188 8.55 -22.72 -2.68
N VAL A 189 7.68 -22.82 -3.69
CA VAL A 189 7.25 -21.66 -4.48
C VAL A 189 5.74 -21.65 -4.70
N LEU A 190 5.14 -20.49 -4.46
CA LEU A 190 3.80 -20.14 -4.91
C LEU A 190 3.91 -19.32 -6.19
N THR A 191 3.09 -19.62 -7.19
CA THR A 191 3.02 -18.86 -8.43
C THR A 191 1.60 -18.36 -8.64
N SER A 192 1.44 -17.09 -8.99
CA SER A 192 0.13 -16.52 -9.30
C SER A 192 -0.47 -17.15 -10.56
N PRO A 193 -1.80 -17.30 -10.66
CA PRO A 193 -2.43 -17.96 -11.81
C PRO A 193 -2.34 -17.16 -13.12
N ARG A 194 -2.11 -15.85 -13.04
CA ARG A 194 -1.97 -14.96 -14.21
C ARG A 194 -0.68 -14.15 -14.16
N SER A 195 -0.32 -13.57 -15.32
CA SER A 195 0.74 -12.57 -15.44
C SER A 195 0.31 -11.20 -14.92
N TYR A 196 1.27 -10.42 -14.42
CA TYR A 196 1.12 -9.05 -13.91
C TYR A 196 2.09 -8.07 -14.58
N THR A 197 2.53 -8.39 -15.80
CA THR A 197 3.35 -7.51 -16.65
C THR A 197 2.49 -6.74 -17.65
N ASP A 198 1.29 -6.33 -17.27
CA ASP A 198 0.29 -5.69 -18.15
C ASP A 198 0.45 -4.16 -18.21
N GLY A 199 1.44 -3.60 -17.52
CA GLY A 199 1.67 -2.16 -17.47
C GLY A 199 0.70 -1.41 -16.57
N SER A 200 -0.11 -2.09 -15.74
CA SER A 200 -0.93 -1.49 -14.68
C SER A 200 -0.21 -1.51 -13.34
N TRP A 201 -0.70 -0.70 -12.40
CA TRP A 201 -0.25 -0.78 -11.01
C TRP A 201 -0.92 -1.95 -10.30
N HIS A 202 -0.13 -2.76 -9.61
CA HIS A 202 -0.59 -3.85 -8.77
C HIS A 202 -0.05 -3.72 -7.36
N HIS A 203 -0.91 -3.97 -6.39
CA HIS A 203 -0.53 -4.14 -4.99
C HIS A 203 -0.24 -5.61 -4.75
N VAL A 204 0.94 -5.95 -4.25
CA VAL A 204 1.27 -7.33 -3.91
C VAL A 204 1.70 -7.43 -2.46
N VAL A 205 1.15 -8.43 -1.78
CA VAL A 205 1.56 -8.81 -0.42
C VAL A 205 1.87 -10.30 -0.38
N THR A 206 3.05 -10.64 0.08
CA THR A 206 3.43 -12.02 0.45
C THR A 206 3.46 -12.13 1.96
N THR A 207 2.98 -13.25 2.49
CA THR A 207 3.10 -13.55 3.91
C THR A 207 3.64 -14.95 4.11
N MET A 208 4.35 -15.13 5.22
CA MET A 208 4.77 -16.43 5.70
C MET A 208 4.63 -16.45 7.22
N SER A 209 4.09 -17.55 7.77
CA SER A 209 4.20 -17.84 9.20
C SER A 209 4.17 -19.34 9.47
N PRO A 210 4.65 -19.82 10.63
CA PRO A 210 4.60 -21.23 11.00
C PRO A 210 3.17 -21.80 11.07
N THR A 211 2.17 -20.96 11.34
CA THR A 211 0.76 -21.39 11.49
C THR A 211 0.04 -21.50 10.16
N ASN A 212 0.38 -20.62 9.21
CA ASN A 212 -0.42 -20.39 8.02
C ASN A 212 0.29 -20.72 6.71
N GLY A 213 1.59 -21.03 6.79
CA GLY A 213 2.45 -21.25 5.64
C GLY A 213 2.63 -20.00 4.79
N MET A 214 2.93 -20.19 3.51
CA MET A 214 3.10 -19.11 2.55
C MET A 214 1.78 -18.69 1.93
N ARG A 215 1.61 -17.39 1.69
CA ARG A 215 0.49 -16.80 0.96
C ARG A 215 0.97 -15.69 0.03
N LEU A 216 0.33 -15.61 -1.13
CA LEU A 216 0.54 -14.57 -2.13
C LEU A 216 -0.81 -13.92 -2.43
N SER A 217 -0.92 -12.63 -2.12
CA SER A 217 -2.09 -11.81 -2.38
C SER A 217 -1.75 -10.71 -3.37
N VAL A 218 -2.69 -10.42 -4.28
CA VAL A 218 -2.56 -9.34 -5.27
C VAL A 218 -3.85 -8.54 -5.30
N ASP A 219 -3.74 -7.22 -5.32
CA ASP A 219 -4.85 -6.25 -5.35
C ASP A 219 -5.91 -6.55 -4.26
N GLY A 220 -5.43 -6.86 -3.05
CA GLY A 220 -6.27 -7.13 -1.89
C GLY A 220 -6.84 -8.55 -1.80
N LYS A 221 -6.52 -9.45 -2.74
CA LYS A 221 -7.10 -10.80 -2.84
C LYS A 221 -6.02 -11.88 -2.77
N LEU A 222 -6.28 -12.96 -2.03
CA LEU A 222 -5.43 -14.15 -2.02
C LEU A 222 -5.49 -14.85 -3.39
N VAL A 223 -4.33 -15.02 -4.05
CA VAL A 223 -4.25 -15.65 -5.38
C VAL A 223 -3.51 -16.98 -5.38
N ALA A 224 -2.67 -17.25 -4.38
CA ALA A 224 -2.04 -18.53 -4.15
C ALA A 224 -1.67 -18.71 -2.66
N SER A 225 -1.70 -19.95 -2.16
CA SER A 225 -1.32 -20.26 -0.78
C SER A 225 -0.93 -21.73 -0.63
N ASN A 226 -0.05 -22.02 0.33
CA ASN A 226 0.21 -23.39 0.76
C ASN A 226 0.57 -23.41 2.26
N ALA A 227 -0.30 -24.00 3.07
CA ALA A 227 -0.15 -24.06 4.52
C ALA A 227 1.02 -24.95 4.99
N ALA A 228 1.50 -25.87 4.14
CA ALA A 228 2.64 -26.74 4.47
C ALA A 228 4.00 -26.06 4.22
N PHE A 229 4.03 -24.92 3.53
CA PHE A 229 5.26 -24.19 3.25
C PHE A 229 5.57 -23.25 4.41
N THR A 230 6.17 -23.79 5.46
CA THR A 230 6.44 -23.09 6.72
C THR A 230 7.94 -22.95 7.04
N THR A 231 8.81 -23.42 6.14
CA THR A 231 10.25 -23.50 6.38
C THR A 231 11.00 -22.64 5.37
N ALA A 232 12.11 -22.09 5.82
CA ALA A 232 12.98 -21.26 5.03
C ALA A 232 14.41 -21.37 5.58
N GLU A 233 15.38 -20.85 4.84
CA GLU A 233 16.78 -21.05 5.09
C GLU A 233 17.18 -20.21 6.30
N ASN A 234 17.95 -20.83 7.20
CA ASN A 234 18.40 -20.17 8.41
C ASN A 234 19.65 -19.34 8.14
N PHE A 235 19.50 -18.03 8.02
CA PHE A 235 20.60 -17.08 7.98
C PHE A 235 20.19 -15.69 8.47
N THR A 236 21.19 -14.89 8.82
CA THR A 236 21.02 -13.46 9.09
C THR A 236 21.28 -12.69 7.81
N GLY A 237 20.40 -11.74 7.49
CA GLY A 237 20.43 -11.05 6.21
C GLY A 237 19.68 -9.74 6.22
N TYR A 238 19.51 -9.16 5.04
CA TYR A 238 18.89 -7.86 4.80
C TYR A 238 17.72 -8.03 3.84
N PHE A 239 16.64 -7.29 4.07
CA PHE A 239 15.62 -7.13 3.05
C PHE A 239 16.10 -6.20 1.95
N ARG A 240 15.71 -6.51 0.72
CA ARG A 240 16.21 -5.91 -0.52
C ARG A 240 15.03 -5.65 -1.43
N ILE A 241 14.95 -4.48 -2.06
CA ILE A 241 13.83 -4.13 -2.93
C ILE A 241 14.39 -3.87 -4.33
N GLY A 242 13.89 -4.58 -5.34
CA GLY A 242 14.24 -4.40 -6.75
C GLY A 242 15.42 -5.22 -7.26
N TYR A 243 16.26 -5.78 -6.37
CA TYR A 243 17.37 -6.65 -6.76
C TYR A 243 17.96 -7.49 -5.61
N ASP A 244 18.09 -8.77 -5.89
CA ASP A 244 19.11 -9.69 -5.39
C ASP A 244 19.14 -10.90 -6.35
N VAL A 245 19.95 -11.91 -6.07
CA VAL A 245 20.06 -13.11 -6.89
C VAL A 245 18.73 -13.86 -6.97
N VAL A 246 18.29 -14.20 -8.18
CA VAL A 246 17.11 -15.07 -8.45
C VAL A 246 17.47 -16.32 -9.25
N SER A 247 18.73 -16.46 -9.70
CA SER A 247 19.18 -17.66 -10.40
C SER A 247 18.97 -18.92 -9.53
N GLY A 248 18.53 -20.01 -10.15
CA GLY A 248 18.20 -21.26 -9.44
C GLY A 248 16.78 -21.32 -8.88
N TRP A 249 15.99 -20.25 -8.97
CA TRP A 249 14.58 -20.26 -8.58
C TRP A 249 13.66 -20.65 -9.75
N PRO A 250 12.59 -21.41 -9.50
CA PRO A 250 11.63 -21.83 -10.53
C PRO A 250 11.09 -20.67 -11.38
N GLY A 251 11.30 -20.73 -12.69
CA GLY A 251 10.77 -19.73 -13.63
C GLY A 251 11.44 -18.35 -13.56
N ALA A 252 12.52 -18.18 -12.79
CA ALA A 252 13.24 -16.91 -12.71
C ALA A 252 13.93 -16.54 -14.03
N SER A 253 13.97 -15.23 -14.33
CA SER A 253 14.72 -14.68 -15.45
C SER A 253 16.23 -14.68 -15.18
N SER A 254 17.03 -14.62 -16.25
CA SER A 254 18.48 -14.40 -16.14
C SER A 254 18.84 -13.02 -15.60
N ASN A 255 18.00 -12.00 -15.84
CA ASN A 255 18.15 -10.69 -15.24
C ASN A 255 17.46 -10.65 -13.86
N PRO A 256 18.20 -10.47 -12.76
CA PRO A 256 17.63 -10.38 -11.41
C PRO A 256 17.05 -9.00 -11.06
N TYR A 257 17.41 -7.95 -11.81
CA TYR A 257 16.97 -6.60 -11.52
C TYR A 257 15.54 -6.38 -12.02
N PHE A 258 14.68 -5.83 -11.17
CA PHE A 258 13.37 -5.38 -11.58
C PHE A 258 13.47 -4.18 -12.51
N THR A 259 12.70 -4.23 -13.61
CA THR A 259 12.51 -3.11 -14.52
C THR A 259 11.09 -2.62 -14.39
N GLY A 260 10.86 -1.37 -14.01
CA GLY A 260 9.51 -0.85 -13.83
C GLY A 260 9.44 0.27 -12.81
N SER A 261 8.24 0.56 -12.32
CA SER A 261 8.02 1.54 -11.25
C SER A 261 7.56 0.86 -9.96
N MET A 262 8.00 1.37 -8.82
CA MET A 262 7.55 0.95 -7.49
C MET A 262 7.12 2.15 -6.64
N ARG A 263 6.11 1.92 -5.79
CA ARG A 263 5.65 2.89 -4.78
C ARG A 263 5.24 2.11 -3.51
N TYR A 264 5.35 2.73 -2.34
CA TYR A 264 4.91 2.14 -1.07
C TYR A 264 5.40 0.70 -0.85
N ALA A 265 6.67 0.53 -0.53
CA ALA A 265 7.26 -0.75 -0.15
C ALA A 265 7.40 -0.86 1.37
N ALA A 266 7.03 -1.99 1.96
CA ALA A 266 7.15 -2.22 3.40
C ALA A 266 7.43 -3.70 3.70
N VAL A 267 8.06 -3.95 4.84
CA VAL A 267 8.18 -5.30 5.41
C VAL A 267 7.77 -5.25 6.87
N TYR A 268 6.97 -6.23 7.28
CA TYR A 268 6.42 -6.35 8.63
C TYR A 268 6.98 -7.58 9.31
N SER A 269 7.21 -7.49 10.62
CA SER A 269 7.59 -8.64 11.47
C SER A 269 6.41 -9.53 11.85
N THR A 270 5.25 -9.30 11.25
CA THR A 270 4.00 -10.04 11.47
C THR A 270 3.38 -10.44 10.15
N GLU A 271 2.54 -11.47 10.17
CA GLU A 271 1.63 -11.77 9.06
C GLU A 271 0.49 -10.74 9.05
N LEU A 272 0.38 -9.97 7.97
CA LEU A 272 -0.75 -9.09 7.72
C LEU A 272 -2.00 -9.94 7.48
N THR A 273 -3.11 -9.51 8.09
CA THR A 273 -4.41 -10.15 7.92
C THR A 273 -5.00 -9.83 6.54
N ALA A 274 -5.92 -10.68 6.08
CA ALA A 274 -6.64 -10.44 4.83
C ALA A 274 -7.36 -9.08 4.80
N SER A 275 -7.89 -8.61 5.94
CA SER A 275 -8.54 -7.30 6.05
C SER A 275 -7.55 -6.14 5.94
N GLN A 276 -6.35 -6.25 6.54
CA GLN A 276 -5.29 -5.25 6.38
C GLN A 276 -4.85 -5.18 4.91
N ILE A 277 -4.57 -6.33 4.29
CA ILE A 277 -4.15 -6.41 2.88
C ILE A 277 -5.22 -5.80 1.96
N ALA A 278 -6.50 -6.13 2.15
CA ALA A 278 -7.59 -5.56 1.38
C ALA A 278 -7.73 -4.04 1.60
N ALA A 279 -7.55 -3.56 2.82
CA ALA A 279 -7.60 -2.14 3.14
C ALA A 279 -6.44 -1.36 2.49
N HIS A 280 -5.23 -1.91 2.48
CA HIS A 280 -4.06 -1.32 1.83
C HIS A 280 -4.24 -1.23 0.32
N ALA A 281 -4.73 -2.31 -0.30
CA ALA A 281 -5.03 -2.34 -1.73
C ALA A 281 -6.10 -1.30 -2.12
N ALA A 282 -7.23 -1.27 -1.40
CA ALA A 282 -8.33 -0.34 -1.66
C ALA A 282 -7.90 1.13 -1.50
N ALA A 283 -7.01 1.41 -0.55
CA ALA A 283 -6.49 2.75 -0.34
C ALA A 283 -5.57 3.24 -1.48
N GLY A 284 -5.00 2.33 -2.27
CA GLY A 284 -4.10 2.68 -3.38
C GLY A 284 -4.65 2.53 -4.79
N SER A 285 -5.80 1.89 -4.95
CA SER A 285 -6.55 1.80 -6.21
C SER A 285 -7.35 3.05 -6.55
#